data_AF-A0A5N5FIN4-F1
#
_entry.id   AF-A0A5N5FIN4-F1
#
_cell.length_a   1.000
_cell.length_b   1.000
_cell.length_c   1.000
_cell.angle_alpha   90.00
_cell.angle_beta   90.00
_cell.angle_gamma   90.00
#
_symmetry.space_group_name_H-M   'P 1'
#
loop_
_entity.id
_entity.type
_entity.pdbx_description
1 polymer ?
#
loop_
_entity_poly.entity_id
_entity_poly.type
_entity_poly.pdbx_seq_one_letter_code
_entity_poly.pdbx_strand_id
1 'polypeptide(L)'
;MGTFVGHIVPGLALTLLGLWHTVNTIISYFLKGPSNFTIRFWYPFNSPVSKLKHLELIFILSFSVWAILMQVIDFPLFQFSLKLHNLEHATMFLHLVIFAAFTLCAELIHSLHILSGVVGILVASVFCQELFLLHFHSADHVGLEGHYHWLLQLIVFASVMAALAATCFRTSLPAALVLSISVVFQGCWFMNMGFMLWVPRFVPKGCIVHFVEGTGDSMLGAVTCETSEADFRARALANLQFSWILSGILIFTGCTCLKFAGKCIPRELSIEYEQLQSRGADIPVAMNDFKEAYP
;
A
#
# COMPACT_ATOMS: atom_id res chain seq x y z
N MET A 1 12.40 -12.23 -16.21
CA MET A 1 12.14 -10.85 -16.68
C MET A 1 10.64 -10.67 -16.81
N GLY A 2 10.09 -9.64 -16.18
CA GLY A 2 8.65 -9.38 -16.23
C GLY A 2 8.21 -8.85 -17.60
N THR A 3 6.91 -8.98 -17.89
CA THR A 3 6.30 -8.36 -19.07
C THR A 3 5.78 -6.97 -18.72
N PHE A 4 5.50 -6.13 -19.72
CA PHE A 4 4.85 -4.83 -19.50
C PHE A 4 3.57 -4.99 -18.67
N VAL A 5 2.70 -5.92 -19.06
CA VAL A 5 1.45 -6.23 -18.35
C VAL A 5 1.74 -6.74 -16.94
N GLY A 6 2.79 -7.55 -16.78
CA GLY A 6 3.26 -8.05 -15.49
C GLY A 6 3.77 -6.97 -14.54
N HIS A 7 4.08 -5.76 -15.02
CA HIS A 7 4.39 -4.60 -14.17
C HIS A 7 3.17 -3.73 -13.91
N ILE A 8 2.36 -3.47 -14.94
CA ILE A 8 1.21 -2.57 -14.86
C ILE A 8 0.10 -3.14 -13.97
N VAL A 9 -0.25 -4.41 -14.13
CA VAL A 9 -1.36 -5.04 -13.39
C VAL A 9 -1.09 -5.07 -11.88
N PRO A 10 0.02 -5.64 -11.37
CA PRO A 10 0.30 -5.59 -9.93
C PRO A 10 0.57 -4.17 -9.45
N GLY A 11 1.20 -3.31 -10.28
CA GLY A 11 1.43 -1.91 -9.93
C GLY A 11 0.12 -1.14 -9.66
N LEU A 12 -0.90 -1.33 -10.51
CA LEU A 12 -2.22 -0.75 -10.31
C LEU A 12 -2.91 -1.32 -9.06
N ALA A 13 -2.86 -2.64 -8.87
CA ALA A 13 -3.46 -3.29 -7.71
C ALA A 13 -2.87 -2.78 -6.38
N LEU A 14 -1.53 -2.69 -6.29
CA LEU A 14 -0.83 -2.16 -5.13
C LEU A 14 -1.12 -0.67 -4.90
N THR A 15 -1.20 0.13 -5.97
CA THR A 15 -1.54 1.57 -5.87
C THR A 15 -2.93 1.77 -5.28
N LEU A 16 -3.92 1.05 -5.80
CA LEU A 16 -5.31 1.14 -5.32
C LEU A 16 -5.43 0.64 -3.87
N LEU A 17 -4.78 -0.48 -3.55
CA LEU A 17 -4.74 -1.01 -2.18
C LEU A 17 -4.07 -0.03 -1.22
N GLY A 18 -2.91 0.51 -1.59
CA GLY A 18 -2.19 1.49 -0.78
C GLY A 18 -3.03 2.75 -0.52
N LEU A 19 -3.67 3.30 -1.57
CA LEU A 19 -4.53 4.49 -1.44
C LEU A 19 -5.74 4.21 -0.54
N TRP A 20 -6.36 3.03 -0.71
CA TRP A 20 -7.44 2.57 0.15
C TRP A 20 -7.01 2.53 1.62
N HIS A 21 -5.82 1.98 1.90
CA HIS A 21 -5.25 1.94 3.25
C HIS A 21 -4.89 3.32 3.79
N THR A 22 -4.26 4.19 2.99
CA THR A 22 -3.88 5.54 3.41
C THR A 22 -5.12 6.34 3.81
N VAL A 23 -6.14 6.39 2.95
CA VAL A 23 -7.37 7.15 3.21
C VAL A 23 -8.11 6.60 4.43
N ASN A 24 -8.29 5.28 4.53
CA ASN A 24 -8.99 4.69 5.69
C ASN A 24 -8.19 4.83 7.00
N THR A 25 -6.87 4.81 6.95
CA THR A 25 -6.01 5.07 8.12
C THR A 25 -6.21 6.48 8.63
N ILE A 26 -6.18 7.47 7.73
CA ILE A 26 -6.42 8.88 8.05
C ILE A 26 -7.83 9.05 8.65
N ILE A 27 -8.85 8.50 8.00
CA ILE A 27 -10.25 8.57 8.48
C ILE A 27 -10.36 7.94 9.87
N SER A 28 -9.82 6.73 10.06
CA SER A 28 -9.88 6.02 11.35
C SER A 28 -9.21 6.80 12.47
N TYR A 29 -8.06 7.44 12.18
CA TYR A 29 -7.36 8.28 13.15
C TYR A 29 -8.19 9.50 13.57
N PHE A 30 -8.70 10.26 12.60
CA PHE A 30 -9.45 11.49 12.88
C PHE A 30 -10.85 11.24 13.46
N LEU A 31 -11.48 10.09 13.18
CA LEU A 31 -12.78 9.74 13.76
C LEU A 31 -12.70 9.18 15.17
N LYS A 32 -11.66 8.39 15.49
CA LYS A 32 -11.51 7.76 16.82
C LYS A 32 -10.74 8.65 17.80
N GLY A 33 -9.97 9.61 17.28
CA GLY A 33 -9.06 10.44 18.03
C GLY A 33 -7.73 9.73 18.34
N PRO A 34 -6.69 10.49 18.77
CA PRO A 34 -5.34 9.97 18.98
C PRO A 34 -5.25 8.87 20.05
N SER A 35 -6.10 8.93 21.08
CA SER A 35 -6.07 8.00 22.23
C SER A 35 -6.68 6.62 21.92
N ASN A 36 -7.61 6.54 20.97
CA ASN A 36 -8.31 5.30 20.61
C ASN A 36 -7.92 4.75 19.24
N PHE A 37 -6.91 5.34 18.61
CA PHE A 37 -6.42 4.86 17.32
C PHE A 37 -5.62 3.58 17.49
N THR A 38 -6.04 2.55 16.74
CA THR A 38 -5.32 1.29 16.61
C THR A 38 -5.14 0.99 15.13
N ILE A 39 -3.91 0.62 14.76
CA ILE A 39 -3.54 0.23 13.40
C ILE A 39 -4.35 -1.00 12.97
N ARG A 40 -4.77 -0.99 11.70
CA ARG A 40 -5.41 -2.14 11.06
C ARG A 40 -4.62 -2.49 9.81
N PHE A 41 -4.43 -3.78 9.58
CA PHE A 41 -3.80 -4.33 8.38
C PHE A 41 -4.79 -4.66 7.27
N TRP A 42 -6.09 -4.37 7.48
CA TRP A 42 -7.15 -4.49 6.48
C TRP A 42 -8.33 -3.57 6.87
N TYR A 43 -9.09 -3.10 5.89
CA TYR A 43 -10.26 -2.25 6.11
C TYR A 43 -11.55 -2.83 5.51
N PRO A 44 -12.67 -2.75 6.23
CA PRO A 44 -13.96 -3.22 5.73
C PRO A 44 -14.48 -2.29 4.64
N PHE A 45 -15.07 -2.88 3.60
CA PHE A 45 -15.79 -2.10 2.61
C PHE A 45 -17.21 -1.81 3.12
N ASN A 46 -17.50 -0.53 3.40
CA ASN A 46 -18.78 -0.09 3.92
C ASN A 46 -19.83 -0.07 2.79
N SER A 47 -20.51 -1.20 2.59
CA SER A 47 -21.64 -1.35 1.67
C SER A 47 -22.88 -1.85 2.41
N PRO A 48 -24.11 -1.51 1.97
CA PRO A 48 -25.35 -2.04 2.55
C PRO A 48 -25.42 -3.58 2.53
N VAL A 49 -24.67 -4.20 1.62
CA VAL A 49 -24.60 -5.65 1.48
C VAL A 49 -23.49 -6.20 2.38
N SER A 50 -23.86 -6.84 3.49
CA SER A 50 -22.93 -7.40 4.49
C SER A 50 -21.89 -8.37 3.91
N LYS A 51 -22.24 -9.08 2.82
CA LYS A 51 -21.33 -9.99 2.10
C LYS A 51 -20.11 -9.28 1.50
N LEU A 52 -20.19 -7.97 1.27
CA LEU A 52 -19.10 -7.18 0.70
C LEU A 52 -18.12 -6.65 1.75
N LYS A 53 -18.36 -6.90 3.05
CA LYS A 53 -17.49 -6.43 4.13
C LYS A 53 -16.03 -6.84 3.95
N HIS A 54 -15.78 -8.06 3.47
CA HIS A 54 -14.43 -8.65 3.34
C HIS A 54 -13.84 -8.54 1.93
N LEU A 55 -14.34 -7.61 1.09
CA LEU A 55 -13.92 -7.49 -0.31
C LEU A 55 -12.41 -7.31 -0.48
N GLU A 56 -11.76 -6.54 0.38
CA GLU A 56 -10.30 -6.34 0.31
C GLU A 56 -9.54 -7.66 0.42
N LEU A 57 -9.84 -8.46 1.46
CA LEU A 57 -9.18 -9.75 1.71
C LEU A 57 -9.52 -10.78 0.63
N ILE A 58 -10.77 -10.81 0.18
CA ILE A 58 -11.20 -11.69 -0.92
C ILE A 58 -10.47 -11.33 -2.21
N PHE A 59 -10.35 -10.04 -2.53
CA PHE A 59 -9.65 -9.59 -3.73
C PHE A 59 -8.16 -9.95 -3.67
N ILE A 60 -7.48 -9.70 -2.54
CA ILE A 60 -6.07 -10.08 -2.35
C ILE A 60 -5.90 -11.59 -2.52
N LEU A 61 -6.77 -12.39 -1.89
CA LEU A 61 -6.71 -13.85 -1.97
C LEU A 61 -6.94 -14.36 -3.40
N SER A 62 -8.03 -13.92 -4.04
CA SER A 62 -8.37 -14.34 -5.41
C SER A 62 -7.31 -13.91 -6.42
N PHE A 63 -6.80 -12.68 -6.33
CA PHE A 63 -5.74 -12.19 -7.19
C PHE A 63 -4.45 -13.01 -7.01
N SER A 64 -4.07 -13.31 -5.77
CA SER A 64 -2.84 -14.07 -5.48
C SER A 64 -2.94 -15.51 -5.95
N VAL A 65 -4.07 -16.19 -5.73
CA VAL A 65 -4.31 -17.54 -6.25
C VAL A 65 -4.27 -17.55 -7.78
N TRP A 66 -4.93 -16.58 -8.42
CA TRP A 66 -4.92 -16.45 -9.87
C TRP A 66 -3.50 -16.23 -10.42
N ALA A 67 -2.71 -15.38 -9.76
CA ALA A 67 -1.33 -15.11 -10.16
C ALA A 67 -0.45 -16.38 -10.03
N ILE A 68 -0.61 -17.16 -8.96
CA ILE A 68 0.08 -18.47 -8.81
C ILE A 68 -0.30 -19.40 -9.95
N LEU A 69 -1.59 -19.52 -10.29
CA LEU A 69 -2.06 -20.38 -11.37
C LEU A 69 -1.45 -19.97 -12.72
N MET A 70 -1.47 -18.67 -13.02
CA MET A 70 -0.87 -18.14 -14.26
C MET A 70 0.64 -18.35 -14.34
N GLN A 71 1.29 -18.50 -13.19
CA GLN A 71 2.73 -18.67 -13.13
C GLN A 71 3.16 -20.14 -13.21
N VAL A 72 2.34 -21.04 -12.66
CA VAL A 72 2.61 -22.48 -12.59
C VAL A 72 2.05 -23.25 -13.78
N ILE A 73 0.98 -22.74 -14.41
CA ILE A 73 0.29 -23.40 -15.53
C ILE A 73 0.59 -22.65 -16.83
N ASP A 74 1.32 -23.28 -17.74
CA ASP A 74 1.53 -22.76 -19.09
C ASP A 74 0.26 -22.96 -19.94
N PHE A 75 -0.47 -21.87 -20.19
CA PHE A 75 -1.60 -21.85 -21.12
C PHE A 75 -1.10 -21.71 -22.57
N PRO A 76 -1.75 -22.36 -23.57
CA PRO A 76 -2.98 -23.15 -23.51
C PRO A 76 -2.75 -24.66 -23.28
N LEU A 77 -1.51 -25.10 -23.12
CA LEU A 77 -1.16 -26.54 -23.09
C LEU A 77 -1.40 -27.19 -21.70
N PHE A 78 -1.71 -26.40 -20.66
CA PHE A 78 -1.91 -26.83 -19.27
C PHE A 78 -0.75 -27.67 -18.73
N GLN A 79 0.48 -27.35 -19.15
CA GLN A 79 1.69 -28.00 -18.65
C GLN A 79 2.22 -27.25 -17.42
N PHE A 80 2.81 -28.00 -16.48
CA PHE A 80 3.44 -27.39 -15.32
C PHE A 80 4.75 -26.71 -15.71
N SER A 81 4.80 -25.38 -15.54
CA SER A 81 5.98 -24.57 -15.79
C SER A 81 6.89 -24.54 -14.56
N LEU A 82 7.77 -25.53 -14.43
CA LEU A 82 8.73 -25.61 -13.33
C LEU A 82 9.98 -24.75 -13.56
N LYS A 83 9.85 -23.64 -14.31
CA LYS A 83 10.94 -22.68 -14.51
C LYS A 83 11.20 -21.96 -13.18
N LEU A 84 12.48 -21.81 -12.81
CA LEU A 84 12.85 -21.23 -11.51
C LEU A 84 12.24 -19.84 -11.28
N HIS A 85 12.35 -18.95 -12.28
CA HIS A 85 11.75 -17.61 -12.23
C HIS A 85 10.24 -17.65 -11.99
N ASN A 86 9.55 -18.63 -12.59
CA ASN A 86 8.12 -18.80 -12.40
C ASN A 86 7.82 -19.21 -10.94
N LEU A 87 8.59 -20.14 -10.40
CA LEU A 87 8.44 -20.54 -9.00
C LEU A 87 8.74 -19.40 -8.02
N GLU A 88 9.76 -18.59 -8.28
CA GLU A 88 10.07 -17.40 -7.47
C GLU A 88 8.87 -16.44 -7.43
N HIS A 89 8.30 -16.07 -8.59
CA HIS A 89 7.09 -15.24 -8.65
C HIS A 89 5.90 -15.89 -7.93
N ALA A 90 5.68 -17.20 -8.11
CA ALA A 90 4.61 -17.92 -7.42
C ALA A 90 4.80 -17.91 -5.88
N THR A 91 6.03 -18.03 -5.39
CA THR A 91 6.33 -17.98 -3.95
C THR A 91 6.06 -16.60 -3.33
N MET A 92 6.25 -15.51 -4.08
CA MET A 92 5.88 -14.17 -3.62
C MET A 92 4.35 -14.08 -3.36
N PHE A 93 3.53 -14.59 -4.28
CA PHE A 93 2.07 -14.62 -4.11
C PHE A 93 1.61 -15.61 -3.03
N LEU A 94 2.36 -16.68 -2.77
CA LEU A 94 2.04 -17.62 -1.70
C LEU A 94 2.00 -16.94 -0.32
N HIS A 95 2.94 -16.03 -0.04
CA HIS A 95 2.94 -15.28 1.23
C HIS A 95 1.71 -14.37 1.35
N LEU A 96 1.27 -13.76 0.25
CA LEU A 96 0.01 -12.99 0.21
C LEU A 96 -1.22 -13.87 0.46
N VAL A 97 -1.26 -15.08 -0.11
CA VAL A 97 -2.32 -16.07 0.15
C VAL A 97 -2.36 -16.43 1.64
N ILE A 98 -1.22 -16.74 2.26
CA ILE A 98 -1.13 -17.09 3.68
C ILE A 98 -1.65 -15.93 4.54
N PHE A 99 -1.19 -14.70 4.28
CA PHE A 99 -1.66 -13.50 4.98
C PHE A 99 -3.17 -13.29 4.83
N ALA A 100 -3.68 -13.30 3.60
CA ALA A 100 -5.08 -13.00 3.32
C ALA A 100 -6.02 -14.08 3.87
N ALA A 101 -5.68 -15.36 3.69
CA ALA A 101 -6.46 -16.47 4.20
C ALA A 101 -6.48 -16.48 5.73
N PHE A 102 -5.33 -16.29 6.39
CA PHE A 102 -5.27 -16.23 7.85
C PHE A 102 -6.08 -15.06 8.41
N THR A 103 -5.94 -13.86 7.82
CA THR A 103 -6.67 -12.67 8.27
C THR A 103 -8.18 -12.83 8.07
N LEU A 104 -8.59 -13.43 6.95
CA LEU A 104 -10.00 -13.73 6.68
C LEU A 104 -10.56 -14.75 7.69
N CYS A 105 -9.83 -15.84 7.96
CA CYS A 105 -10.21 -16.82 8.97
C CYS A 105 -10.33 -16.19 10.36
N ALA A 106 -9.35 -15.36 10.77
CA ALA A 106 -9.35 -14.67 12.06
C ALA A 106 -10.55 -13.73 12.23
N GLU A 107 -10.98 -13.08 11.14
CA GLU A 107 -12.17 -12.23 11.11
C GLU A 107 -13.47 -13.06 11.18
N LEU A 108 -13.55 -14.20 10.48
CA LEU A 108 -14.71 -15.09 10.49
C LEU A 108 -14.96 -15.73 11.87
N ILE A 109 -13.91 -15.98 12.65
CA ILE A 109 -14.01 -16.48 14.03
C ILE A 109 -14.04 -15.34 15.08
N HIS A 110 -14.18 -14.09 14.65
CA HIS A 110 -14.23 -12.90 15.52
C HIS A 110 -13.02 -12.71 16.47
N SER A 111 -11.86 -13.30 16.15
CA SER A 111 -10.67 -13.25 17.01
C SER A 111 -9.60 -12.26 16.53
N LEU A 112 -9.88 -11.44 15.51
CA LEU A 112 -8.90 -10.55 14.88
C LEU A 112 -8.22 -9.58 15.86
N HIS A 113 -8.91 -9.11 16.90
CA HIS A 113 -8.30 -8.25 17.92
C HIS A 113 -7.16 -8.97 18.69
N ILE A 114 -7.35 -10.25 18.98
CA ILE A 114 -6.38 -11.09 19.71
C ILE A 114 -5.22 -11.47 18.76
N LEU A 115 -5.53 -11.84 17.52
CA LEU A 115 -4.54 -12.29 16.53
C LEU A 115 -3.90 -11.14 15.72
N SER A 116 -4.21 -9.88 16.03
CA SER A 116 -3.69 -8.72 15.29
C SER A 116 -2.16 -8.66 15.22
N GLY A 117 -1.46 -9.14 16.25
CA GLY A 117 0.01 -9.24 16.22
C GLY A 117 0.51 -10.28 15.21
N VAL A 118 -0.16 -11.44 15.12
CA VAL A 118 0.17 -12.49 14.14
C VAL A 118 -0.09 -11.99 12.72
N VAL A 119 -1.21 -11.29 12.50
CA VAL A 119 -1.50 -10.63 11.21
C VAL A 119 -0.38 -9.67 10.82
N GLY A 120 0.12 -8.84 11.76
CA GLY A 120 1.24 -7.94 11.51
C GLY A 120 2.54 -8.65 11.12
N ILE A 121 2.86 -9.78 11.79
CA ILE A 121 4.02 -10.63 11.43
C ILE A 121 3.86 -11.20 10.02
N LEU A 122 2.65 -11.64 9.64
CA LEU A 122 2.38 -12.14 8.29
C LEU A 122 2.52 -11.03 7.23
N VAL A 123 2.07 -9.81 7.51
CA VAL A 123 2.32 -8.66 6.61
C VAL A 123 3.81 -8.38 6.47
N ALA A 124 4.55 -8.35 7.58
CA ALA A 124 6.00 -8.15 7.54
C ALA A 124 6.72 -9.26 6.76
N SER A 125 6.24 -10.51 6.86
CA SER A 125 6.82 -11.63 6.11
C SER A 125 6.57 -11.54 4.61
N VAL A 126 5.44 -10.97 4.16
CA VAL A 126 5.18 -10.68 2.74
C VAL A 126 6.27 -9.77 2.18
N PHE A 127 6.51 -8.61 2.81
CA PHE A 127 7.53 -7.67 2.33
C PHE A 127 8.96 -8.21 2.48
N CYS A 128 9.22 -9.00 3.52
CA CYS A 128 10.52 -9.62 3.73
C CYS A 128 10.83 -10.63 2.61
N GLN A 129 9.85 -11.48 2.27
CA GLN A 129 9.99 -12.44 1.18
C GLN A 129 10.12 -11.75 -0.18
N GLU A 130 9.34 -10.69 -0.41
CA GLU A 130 9.47 -9.86 -1.62
C GLU A 130 10.88 -9.28 -1.72
N LEU A 131 11.41 -8.66 -0.65
CA LEU A 131 12.75 -8.10 -0.63
C LEU A 131 13.82 -9.17 -0.90
N PHE A 132 13.69 -10.33 -0.27
CA PHE A 132 14.61 -11.44 -0.46
C PHE A 132 14.66 -11.88 -1.92
N LEU A 133 13.50 -12.14 -2.53
CA LEU A 133 13.43 -12.57 -3.93
C LEU A 133 13.89 -11.47 -4.89
N LEU A 134 13.49 -10.22 -4.67
CA LEU A 134 13.93 -9.10 -5.49
C LEU A 134 15.43 -8.84 -5.38
N HIS A 135 16.05 -9.10 -4.23
CA HIS A 135 17.49 -8.93 -4.07
C HIS A 135 18.27 -9.88 -4.97
N PHE A 136 17.94 -11.16 -4.94
CA PHE A 136 18.58 -12.16 -5.79
C PHE A 136 18.17 -12.03 -7.25
N HIS A 137 16.92 -11.67 -7.54
CA HIS A 137 16.46 -11.42 -8.91
C HIS A 137 17.11 -10.17 -9.53
N SER A 138 17.23 -9.08 -8.77
CA SER A 138 17.85 -7.84 -9.24
C SER A 138 19.34 -7.96 -9.48
N ALA A 139 20.01 -8.93 -8.84
CA ALA A 139 21.43 -9.20 -9.07
C ALA A 139 21.69 -9.69 -10.50
N ASP A 140 20.67 -10.22 -11.19
CA ASP A 140 20.75 -10.66 -12.58
C ASP A 140 20.70 -9.50 -13.59
N HIS A 141 20.25 -8.32 -13.15
CA HIS A 141 20.07 -7.16 -14.02
C HIS A 141 21.26 -6.18 -13.92
N VAL A 142 21.96 -6.00 -15.03
CA VAL A 142 23.02 -4.99 -15.18
C VAL A 142 22.49 -3.72 -15.85
N GLY A 143 23.15 -2.59 -15.63
CA GLY A 143 22.79 -1.34 -16.30
C GLY A 143 21.60 -0.62 -15.67
N LEU A 144 20.71 -0.08 -16.53
CA LEU A 144 19.59 0.78 -16.12
C LEU A 144 18.49 -0.02 -15.42
N GLU A 145 18.13 -1.18 -15.93
CA GLU A 145 17.11 -2.06 -15.34
C GLU A 145 17.46 -2.42 -13.88
N GLY A 146 18.71 -2.82 -13.64
CA GLY A 146 19.20 -3.08 -12.28
C GLY A 146 19.11 -1.87 -11.36
N HIS A 147 19.29 -0.65 -11.88
CA HIS A 147 19.09 0.59 -11.11
C HIS A 147 17.65 0.79 -10.66
N TYR A 148 16.68 0.52 -11.56
CA TYR A 148 15.26 0.62 -11.24
C TYR A 148 14.84 -0.42 -10.19
N HIS A 149 15.34 -1.65 -10.31
CA HIS A 149 15.09 -2.70 -9.31
C HIS A 149 15.77 -2.43 -7.97
N TRP A 150 16.97 -1.84 -7.96
CA TRP A 150 17.61 -1.39 -6.72
C TRP A 150 16.78 -0.32 -6.00
N LEU A 151 16.23 0.66 -6.73
CA LEU A 151 15.30 1.63 -6.16
C LEU A 151 14.01 0.99 -5.65
N LEU A 152 13.49 -0.05 -6.33
CA LEU A 152 12.34 -0.82 -5.83
C LEU A 152 12.68 -1.51 -4.49
N GLN A 153 13.84 -2.13 -4.36
CA GLN A 153 14.27 -2.76 -3.10
C GLN A 153 14.30 -1.76 -1.94
N LEU A 154 14.71 -0.51 -2.19
CA LEU A 154 14.68 0.54 -1.17
C LEU A 154 13.25 0.82 -0.67
N ILE A 155 12.26 0.85 -1.57
CA ILE A 155 10.84 1.01 -1.21
C ILE A 155 10.38 -0.18 -0.38
N VAL A 156 10.65 -1.40 -0.82
CA VAL A 156 10.22 -2.63 -0.13
C VAL A 156 10.90 -2.73 1.25
N PHE A 157 12.17 -2.36 1.37
CA PHE A 157 12.86 -2.27 2.66
C PHE A 157 12.16 -1.30 3.62
N ALA A 158 11.75 -0.11 3.13
CA ALA A 158 10.96 0.81 3.93
C ALA A 158 9.59 0.20 4.34
N SER A 159 8.95 -0.57 3.47
CA SER A 159 7.72 -1.34 3.79
C SER A 159 7.96 -2.37 4.90
N VAL A 160 9.07 -3.12 4.86
CA VAL A 160 9.44 -4.08 5.93
C VAL A 160 9.56 -3.37 7.27
N MET A 161 10.35 -2.28 7.32
CA MET A 161 10.57 -1.52 8.54
C MET A 161 9.26 -0.93 9.08
N ALA A 162 8.40 -0.40 8.20
CA ALA A 162 7.10 0.12 8.58
C ALA A 162 6.13 -0.96 9.05
N ALA A 163 6.13 -2.15 8.44
CA ALA A 163 5.30 -3.28 8.86
C ALA A 163 5.71 -3.79 10.24
N LEU A 164 7.00 -3.90 10.51
CA LEU A 164 7.53 -4.25 11.83
C LEU A 164 7.16 -3.18 12.86
N ALA A 165 7.37 -1.89 12.54
CA ALA A 165 7.00 -0.79 13.42
C ALA A 165 5.49 -0.75 13.72
N ALA A 166 4.64 -0.99 12.72
CA ALA A 166 3.19 -1.06 12.88
C ALA A 166 2.75 -2.24 13.76
N THR A 167 3.50 -3.36 13.69
CA THR A 167 3.26 -4.54 14.51
C THR A 167 3.67 -4.31 15.97
N CYS A 168 4.83 -3.70 16.20
CA CYS A 168 5.35 -3.40 17.54
C CYS A 168 4.61 -2.24 18.21
N PHE A 169 4.26 -1.19 17.45
CA PHE A 169 3.65 0.04 17.95
C PHE A 169 2.24 0.23 17.35
N ARG A 170 1.28 -0.56 17.85
CA ARG A 170 -0.09 -0.64 17.32
C ARG A 170 -0.92 0.64 17.40
N THR A 171 -0.44 1.70 18.04
CA THR A 171 -1.11 3.01 18.14
C THR A 171 -0.39 4.11 17.35
N SER A 172 0.71 3.78 16.66
CA SER A 172 1.54 4.74 15.94
C SER A 172 0.95 5.09 14.57
N LEU A 173 0.31 6.26 14.45
CA LEU A 173 -0.14 6.78 13.15
C LEU A 173 1.00 6.85 12.12
N PRO A 174 2.21 7.37 12.44
CA PRO A 174 3.31 7.41 11.48
C PRO A 174 3.66 6.04 10.92
N ALA A 175 3.69 4.99 11.76
CA ALA A 175 4.01 3.64 11.30
C ALA A 175 2.97 3.11 10.29
N ALA A 176 1.68 3.31 10.57
CA ALA A 176 0.62 2.92 9.64
C ALA A 176 0.62 3.74 8.34
N LEU A 177 0.85 5.05 8.44
CA LEU A 177 0.91 5.91 7.26
C LEU A 177 2.10 5.56 6.38
N VAL A 178 3.31 5.45 6.94
CA VAL A 178 4.50 5.05 6.18
C VAL A 178 4.29 3.71 5.51
N LEU A 179 3.71 2.71 6.20
CA LEU A 179 3.39 1.42 5.59
C LEU A 179 2.48 1.57 4.36
N SER A 180 1.35 2.29 4.51
CA SER A 180 0.41 2.48 3.40
C SER A 180 0.99 3.31 2.25
N ILE A 181 1.77 4.36 2.55
CA ILE A 181 2.45 5.22 1.59
C ILE A 181 3.49 4.42 0.80
N SER A 182 4.27 3.56 1.48
CA SER A 182 5.25 2.70 0.81
C SER A 182 4.59 1.71 -0.15
N VAL A 183 3.41 1.18 0.19
CA VAL A 183 2.62 0.32 -0.73
C VAL A 183 2.12 1.10 -1.95
N VAL A 184 1.63 2.34 -1.77
CA VAL A 184 1.29 3.22 -2.91
C VAL A 184 2.53 3.46 -3.77
N PHE A 185 3.65 3.76 -3.13
CA PHE A 185 4.89 4.08 -3.83
C PHE A 185 5.42 2.89 -4.63
N GLN A 186 5.38 1.69 -4.04
CA GLN A 186 5.73 0.44 -4.71
C GLN A 186 4.85 0.21 -5.94
N GLY A 187 3.54 0.41 -5.83
CA GLY A 187 2.61 0.30 -6.97
C GLY A 187 2.90 1.31 -8.08
N CYS A 188 3.06 2.58 -7.75
CA CYS A 188 3.43 3.63 -8.69
C CYS A 188 4.79 3.35 -9.36
N TRP A 189 5.75 2.84 -8.60
CA TRP A 189 7.08 2.51 -9.11
C TRP A 189 7.04 1.33 -10.07
N PHE A 190 6.28 0.28 -9.78
CA PHE A 190 6.04 -0.82 -10.73
C PHE A 190 5.46 -0.31 -12.06
N MET A 191 4.45 0.56 -12.02
CA MET A 191 3.90 1.15 -13.23
C MET A 191 4.94 2.00 -13.98
N ASN A 192 5.71 2.81 -13.25
CA ASN A 192 6.78 3.63 -13.83
C ASN A 192 7.86 2.76 -14.52
N MET A 193 8.33 1.69 -13.87
CA MET A 193 9.24 0.72 -14.47
C MET A 193 8.64 0.12 -15.75
N GLY A 194 7.37 -0.29 -15.71
CA GLY A 194 6.61 -0.76 -16.86
C GLY A 194 6.73 0.17 -18.06
N PHE A 195 6.46 1.47 -17.87
CA PHE A 195 6.59 2.44 -18.97
C PHE A 195 8.04 2.71 -19.39
N MET A 196 8.95 2.90 -18.43
CA MET A 196 10.32 3.36 -18.72
C MET A 196 11.19 2.28 -19.37
N LEU A 197 10.93 1.00 -19.07
CA LEU A 197 11.75 -0.11 -19.56
C LEU A 197 11.10 -0.86 -20.73
N TRP A 198 9.76 -0.89 -20.84
CA TRP A 198 9.06 -1.66 -21.90
C TRP A 198 8.45 -0.81 -23.02
N VAL A 199 8.44 0.53 -22.92
CA VAL A 199 7.88 1.41 -23.98
C VAL A 199 9.00 2.22 -24.63
N PRO A 200 9.35 1.94 -25.91
CA PRO A 200 10.49 2.57 -26.59
C PRO A 200 10.48 4.10 -26.60
N ARG A 201 9.28 4.71 -26.61
CA ARG A 201 9.12 6.18 -26.62
C ARG A 201 9.57 6.85 -25.31
N PHE A 202 9.59 6.13 -24.20
CA PHE A 202 9.99 6.66 -22.88
C PHE A 202 11.46 6.36 -22.53
N VAL A 203 12.18 5.67 -23.40
CA VAL A 203 13.60 5.32 -23.20
C VAL A 203 14.45 6.60 -23.23
N PRO A 204 15.37 6.78 -22.26
CA PRO A 204 16.28 7.92 -22.26
C PRO A 204 17.13 8.00 -23.53
N LYS A 205 17.46 9.23 -23.94
CA LYS A 205 18.33 9.48 -25.10
C LYS A 205 19.65 8.69 -24.95
N GLY A 206 20.14 8.10 -26.03
CA GLY A 206 21.39 7.33 -26.03
C GLY A 206 21.29 5.94 -25.39
N CYS A 207 20.07 5.49 -25.06
CA CYS A 207 19.80 4.12 -24.67
C CYS A 207 18.83 3.47 -25.66
N ILE A 208 18.97 2.15 -25.85
CA ILE A 208 18.24 1.36 -26.82
C ILE A 208 17.60 0.17 -26.10
N VAL A 209 16.38 -0.16 -26.49
CA VAL A 209 15.70 -1.39 -26.05
C VAL A 209 16.12 -2.50 -27.01
N HIS A 210 16.75 -3.55 -26.48
CA HIS A 210 16.95 -4.77 -27.25
C HIS A 210 15.70 -5.63 -27.13
N PHE A 211 15.11 -6.02 -28.27
CA PHE A 211 14.05 -7.03 -28.27
C PHE A 211 14.73 -8.40 -28.36
N VAL A 212 14.54 -9.27 -27.36
CA VAL A 212 15.02 -10.66 -27.48
C VAL A 212 13.95 -11.44 -28.23
N GLU A 213 14.27 -11.81 -29.46
CA GLU A 213 13.38 -12.57 -30.34
C GLU A 213 13.39 -14.05 -29.92
N GLY A 214 12.52 -14.40 -28.96
CA GLY A 214 12.23 -15.77 -28.55
C GLY A 214 10.81 -16.16 -28.97
N THR A 215 10.68 -17.25 -29.71
CA THR A 215 9.43 -17.82 -30.22
C THR A 215 8.30 -17.86 -29.18
N GLY A 216 7.27 -17.02 -29.36
CA GLY A 216 5.95 -17.19 -28.75
C GLY A 216 5.46 -16.07 -27.83
N ASP A 217 6.35 -15.36 -27.14
CA ASP A 217 6.01 -14.19 -26.32
C ASP A 217 7.18 -13.23 -26.36
N SER A 218 6.96 -12.03 -26.92
CA SER A 218 7.98 -11.00 -27.07
C SER A 218 8.50 -10.55 -25.71
N MET A 219 9.56 -11.17 -25.21
CA MET A 219 10.28 -10.71 -24.03
C MET A 219 11.13 -9.50 -24.44
N LEU A 220 10.63 -8.32 -24.11
CA LEU A 220 11.39 -7.07 -24.15
C LEU A 220 12.66 -7.26 -23.31
N GLY A 221 13.82 -7.11 -23.95
CA GLY A 221 15.13 -7.27 -23.34
C GLY A 221 15.61 -6.00 -22.66
N ALA A 222 16.70 -6.17 -21.91
CA ALA A 222 17.33 -5.13 -21.12
C ALA A 222 17.59 -3.85 -21.92
N VAL A 223 17.30 -2.69 -21.31
CA VAL A 223 17.66 -1.37 -21.84
C VAL A 223 19.17 -1.18 -21.67
N THR A 224 19.89 -1.05 -22.78
CA THR A 224 21.33 -0.81 -22.79
C THR A 224 21.60 0.62 -23.23
N CYS A 225 22.61 1.25 -22.63
CA CYS A 225 23.03 2.60 -23.01
C CYS A 225 24.37 2.52 -23.75
N GLU A 226 24.47 3.21 -24.90
CA GLU A 226 25.64 3.11 -25.78
C GLU A 226 26.89 3.78 -25.19
N THR A 227 26.69 4.79 -24.34
CA THR A 227 27.76 5.60 -23.74
C THR A 227 27.58 5.70 -22.23
N SER A 228 28.69 5.87 -21.50
CA SER A 228 28.67 6.08 -20.05
C SER A 228 27.92 7.36 -19.65
N GLU A 229 27.96 8.40 -20.49
CA GLU A 229 27.20 9.64 -20.28
C GLU A 229 25.69 9.38 -20.38
N ALA A 230 25.25 8.57 -21.35
CA ALA A 230 23.85 8.19 -21.50
C ALA A 230 23.35 7.34 -20.32
N ASP A 231 24.16 6.40 -19.83
CA ASP A 231 23.85 5.60 -18.64
C ASP A 231 23.72 6.48 -17.38
N PHE A 232 24.67 7.40 -17.16
CA PHE A 232 24.61 8.33 -16.03
C PHE A 232 23.36 9.22 -16.09
N ARG A 233 23.04 9.75 -17.27
CA ARG A 233 21.82 10.53 -17.49
C ARG A 233 20.56 9.70 -17.22
N ALA A 234 20.50 8.46 -17.69
CA ALA A 234 19.36 7.59 -17.50
C ALA A 234 19.13 7.27 -16.01
N ARG A 235 20.20 6.98 -15.25
CA ARG A 235 20.14 6.78 -13.79
C ARG A 235 19.70 8.05 -13.05
N ALA A 236 20.22 9.21 -13.46
CA ALA A 236 19.81 10.49 -12.87
C ALA A 236 18.32 10.77 -13.10
N LEU A 237 17.78 10.47 -14.29
CA LEU A 237 16.35 10.56 -14.57
C LEU A 237 15.53 9.60 -13.71
N ALA A 238 15.98 8.36 -13.52
CA ALA A 238 15.32 7.41 -12.63
C ALA A 238 15.26 7.92 -11.18
N ASN A 239 16.34 8.53 -10.68
CA ASN A 239 16.38 9.13 -9.34
C ASN A 239 15.40 10.31 -9.21
N LEU A 240 15.29 11.16 -10.25
CA LEU A 240 14.33 12.26 -10.28
C LEU A 240 12.88 11.76 -10.29
N GLN A 241 12.58 10.74 -11.11
CA GLN A 241 11.26 10.10 -11.13
C GLN A 241 10.89 9.54 -9.75
N PHE A 242 11.83 8.84 -9.10
CA PHE A 242 11.65 8.31 -7.75
C PHE A 242 11.29 9.42 -6.76
N SER A 243 12.04 10.53 -6.78
CA SER A 243 11.80 11.69 -5.92
C SER A 243 10.45 12.37 -6.18
N TRP A 244 10.07 12.55 -7.45
CA TRP A 244 8.82 13.20 -7.82
C TRP A 244 7.59 12.35 -7.51
N ILE A 245 7.65 11.04 -7.73
CA ILE A 245 6.57 10.12 -7.35
C ILE A 245 6.35 10.18 -5.83
N LEU A 246 7.42 10.08 -5.04
CA LEU A 246 7.33 10.20 -3.58
C LEU A 246 6.74 11.55 -3.16
N SER A 247 7.21 12.64 -3.77
CA SER A 247 6.69 13.99 -3.49
C SER A 247 5.19 14.10 -3.78
N GLY A 248 4.72 13.55 -4.90
CA GLY A 248 3.31 13.53 -5.25
C GLY A 248 2.45 12.76 -4.23
N ILE A 249 2.93 11.60 -3.77
CA ILE A 249 2.24 10.78 -2.75
C ILE A 249 2.17 11.51 -1.41
N LEU A 250 3.27 12.18 -1.00
CA LEU A 250 3.31 12.96 0.23
C LEU A 250 2.39 14.18 0.18
N ILE A 251 2.34 14.89 -0.95
CA ILE A 251 1.40 16.01 -1.17
C ILE A 251 -0.04 15.50 -1.05
N PHE A 252 -0.39 14.42 -1.75
CA PHE A 252 -1.73 13.82 -1.68
C PHE A 252 -2.10 13.43 -0.24
N THR A 253 -1.17 12.78 0.47
CA THR A 253 -1.37 12.34 1.85
C THR A 253 -1.55 13.53 2.80
N GLY A 254 -0.68 14.55 2.68
CA GLY A 254 -0.77 15.78 3.47
C GLY A 254 -2.07 16.55 3.23
N CYS A 255 -2.48 16.72 1.97
CA CYS A 255 -3.76 17.32 1.61
C CYS A 255 -4.95 16.54 2.18
N THR A 256 -4.89 15.21 2.15
CA THR A 256 -5.94 14.36 2.74
C THR A 256 -5.99 14.51 4.26
N CYS A 257 -4.85 14.50 4.95
CA CYS A 257 -4.77 14.75 6.39
C CYS A 257 -5.36 16.13 6.76
N LEU A 258 -4.97 17.20 6.05
CA LEU A 258 -5.48 18.56 6.27
C LEU A 258 -7.00 18.64 6.08
N LYS A 259 -7.52 18.00 5.03
CA LYS A 259 -8.96 17.96 4.74
C LYS A 259 -9.76 17.28 5.86
N PHE A 260 -9.23 16.21 6.46
CA PHE A 260 -9.92 15.53 7.57
C PHE A 260 -9.74 16.25 8.91
N ALA A 261 -8.55 16.81 9.18
CA ALA A 261 -8.32 17.66 10.35
C ALA A 261 -9.30 18.85 10.39
N GLY A 262 -9.46 19.55 9.26
CA GLY A 262 -10.40 20.67 9.13
C GLY A 262 -11.88 20.29 9.27
N LYS A 263 -12.25 19.02 9.11
CA LYS A 263 -13.62 18.53 9.35
C LYS A 263 -13.88 18.13 10.80
N CYS A 264 -12.84 17.71 11.52
CA CYS A 264 -12.98 17.32 12.93
C CYS A 264 -12.99 18.52 13.88
N ILE A 265 -12.19 19.56 13.62
CA ILE A 265 -12.15 20.78 14.46
C ILE A 265 -13.54 21.46 14.60
N PRO A 266 -14.32 21.66 13.53
CA PRO A 266 -15.68 22.23 13.66
C PRO A 266 -16.62 21.34 14.46
N ARG A 267 -16.44 20.01 14.41
CA ARG A 267 -17.30 19.04 15.10
C ARG A 267 -17.02 19.00 16.61
N GLU A 268 -15.77 19.15 17.00
CA GLU A 268 -15.39 19.21 18.42
C GLU A 268 -15.89 20.50 19.06
N LEU A 269 -15.69 21.64 18.37
CA LEU A 269 -16.21 22.94 18.80
C LEU A 269 -17.74 22.98 18.86
N SER A 270 -18.45 22.35 17.92
CA SER A 270 -19.92 22.30 17.95
C SER A 270 -20.45 21.46 19.12
N ILE A 271 -19.81 20.33 19.43
CA ILE A 271 -20.20 19.48 20.57
C ILE A 271 -19.95 20.21 21.89
N GLU A 272 -18.83 20.92 22.02
CA GLU A 272 -18.53 21.72 23.22
C GLU A 272 -19.53 22.86 23.40
N TYR A 273 -19.91 23.55 22.31
CA TYR A 273 -20.93 24.60 22.35
C TYR A 273 -22.32 24.06 22.72
N GLU A 274 -22.71 22.91 22.17
CA GLU A 274 -23.99 22.24 22.47
C GLU A 274 -24.05 21.74 23.92
N GLN A 275 -22.94 21.25 24.48
CA GLN A 275 -22.82 20.89 25.89
C GLN A 275 -22.86 22.10 26.83
N LEU A 276 -22.28 23.23 26.45
CA LEU A 276 -22.39 24.48 27.23
C LEU A 276 -23.82 25.01 27.22
N GLN A 277 -24.52 24.90 26.09
CA GLN A 277 -25.89 25.37 25.95
C GLN A 277 -26.91 24.48 26.69
N SER A 278 -26.73 23.15 26.70
CA SER A 278 -27.57 22.25 27.51
C SER A 278 -27.36 22.47 29.01
N ARG A 279 -26.11 22.64 29.45
CA ARG A 279 -25.79 22.90 30.86
C ARG A 279 -26.32 24.25 31.37
N GLY A 280 -26.48 25.24 30.47
CA GLY A 280 -27.10 26.53 30.79
C GLY A 280 -28.63 26.47 30.88
N ALA A 281 -29.28 25.52 30.21
CA ALA A 281 -30.74 25.35 30.24
C ALA A 281 -31.23 24.62 31.51
N ASP A 282 -30.36 23.87 32.18
CA ASP A 282 -30.69 23.07 33.38
C ASP A 282 -30.57 23.85 34.71
N ILE A 283 -30.32 25.16 34.70
CA ILE A 283 -30.34 25.99 35.92
C ILE A 283 -31.75 26.57 36.12
N PRO A 284 -32.54 26.09 37.11
CA PRO A 284 -33.80 26.74 37.43
C PRO A 284 -33.47 28.09 38.08
N VAL A 285 -33.89 29.18 37.44
CA VAL A 285 -33.87 30.51 38.03
C VAL A 285 -34.85 30.51 39.21
N ALA A 286 -34.33 30.26 40.42
CA ALA A 286 -35.06 30.50 41.65
C ALA A 286 -35.12 32.02 41.89
N MET A 287 -36.19 32.65 41.43
CA MET A 287 -36.59 33.99 41.88
C MET A 287 -37.01 33.88 43.35
N ASN A 288 -36.15 34.35 44.26
CA ASN A 288 -36.49 34.55 45.67
C ASN A 288 -37.42 35.76 45.81
N ASP A 289 -38.69 35.51 46.11
CA ASP A 289 -39.62 36.52 46.61
C ASP A 289 -39.22 36.95 48.03
N PHE A 290 -38.95 38.25 48.19
CA PHE A 290 -38.72 38.90 49.47
C PHE A 290 -40.01 38.91 50.31
N LYS A 291 -39.98 38.27 51.48
CA LYS A 291 -41.03 38.37 52.50
C LYS A 291 -40.51 39.23 53.66
N GLU A 292 -40.88 40.51 53.67
CA GLU A 292 -40.75 41.36 54.86
C GLU A 292 -41.85 41.03 55.86
N ALA A 293 -41.47 40.85 57.12
CA ALA A 293 -42.40 40.59 58.20
C ALA A 293 -41.90 41.17 59.54
N TYR A 294 -42.72 42.10 60.07
CA TYR A 294 -42.98 42.43 61.49
C TYR A 294 -42.04 43.38 62.25
N PRO A 295 -42.50 44.00 63.36
CA PRO A 295 -43.84 43.92 64.00
C PRO A 295 -44.68 45.20 63.94
#